data_AF-A0A2E9IL92-F1
#
_entry.id   AF-A0A2E9IL92-F1
#
_cell.length_a   1.000
_cell.length_b   1.000
_cell.length_c   1.000
_cell.angle_alpha   90.00
_cell.angle_beta   90.00
_cell.angle_gamma   90.00
#
_symmetry.space_group_name_H-M   'P 1'
#
loop_
_entity.id
_entity.type
_entity.pdbx_description
1 polymer ?
#
loop_
_entity_poly.entity_id
_entity_poly.type
_entity_poly.pdbx_seq_one_letter_code
_entity_poly.pdbx_strand_id
1 'polypeptide(L)'
;MINFFEKRNIETEIFVYVRSPAEWRRSLFQQQIKVGNKDIDQYLKKKSGFRKKFSRYKKLFREGRFNIKKFDRDNFTGKCVVADFCSLIDIQKPKIINSNESLSFSAIKLLYIFNKSIELTKGDKAIYLARRDLFAAIRDLFASHDKMDINYFKNDDSDDLNFLKNIFSVEFNDEVYDKNVYQGDLEKDIKNISKNEINMLNDLLDKNEINLKMSLTPENKINALFNKFIENRQKRNKSLI
;
A
#
# COMPACT_ATOMS: atom_id res chain seq x y z
N MET A 1 22.65 -9.72 -3.74
CA MET A 1 21.70 -10.84 -3.85
C MET A 1 22.01 -11.72 -5.06
N ILE A 2 21.98 -11.23 -6.30
CA ILE A 2 22.29 -12.06 -7.49
C ILE A 2 23.69 -12.71 -7.39
N ASN A 3 24.72 -11.91 -7.09
CA ASN A 3 26.09 -12.41 -6.92
C ASN A 3 26.22 -13.47 -5.82
N PHE A 4 25.26 -13.56 -4.88
CA PHE A 4 25.28 -14.59 -3.83
C PHE A 4 24.94 -15.97 -4.41
N PHE A 5 23.95 -16.04 -5.29
CA PHE A 5 23.52 -17.28 -5.96
C PHE A 5 24.51 -17.68 -7.05
N GLU A 6 24.98 -16.72 -7.85
CA GLU A 6 25.97 -16.92 -8.90
C GLU A 6 27.27 -17.52 -8.35
N LYS A 7 27.82 -16.95 -7.26
CA LYS A 7 29.03 -17.47 -6.60
C LYS A 7 28.88 -18.88 -6.03
N ARG A 8 27.66 -19.41 -5.94
CA ARG A 8 27.36 -20.74 -5.42
C ARG A 8 26.93 -21.72 -6.51
N ASN A 9 27.02 -21.33 -7.79
CA ASN A 9 26.52 -22.11 -8.92
C ASN A 9 25.06 -22.56 -8.75
N ILE A 10 24.24 -21.72 -8.09
CA ILE A 10 22.81 -21.98 -7.94
C ILE A 10 22.11 -21.44 -9.18
N GLU A 11 21.52 -22.35 -9.96
CA GLU A 11 20.66 -21.97 -11.07
C GLU A 11 19.47 -21.17 -10.54
N THR A 12 19.27 -19.97 -11.07
CA THR A 12 18.27 -19.03 -10.58
C THR A 12 17.43 -18.55 -11.73
N GLU A 13 16.12 -18.64 -11.56
CA GLU A 13 15.12 -18.01 -12.41
C GLU A 13 14.43 -16.90 -11.64
N ILE A 14 14.12 -15.81 -12.33
CA ILE A 14 13.46 -14.65 -11.73
C ILE A 14 12.14 -14.42 -12.43
N PHE A 15 11.07 -14.36 -11.64
CA PHE A 15 9.73 -13.99 -12.07
C PHE A 15 9.35 -12.64 -11.46
N VAL A 16 8.96 -11.68 -12.32
CA VAL A 16 8.55 -10.33 -11.91
C VAL A 16 7.15 -10.04 -12.43
N TYR A 17 6.23 -9.78 -11.51
CA TYR A 17 4.92 -9.24 -11.85
C TYR A 17 4.95 -7.71 -11.80
N VAL A 18 4.68 -7.07 -12.92
CA VAL A 18 4.77 -5.62 -13.08
C VAL A 18 3.38 -5.04 -13.14
N ARG A 19 3.10 -4.06 -12.26
CA ARG A 19 1.88 -3.23 -12.34
C ARG A 19 2.13 -2.03 -13.25
N SER A 20 1.05 -1.39 -13.66
CA SER A 20 1.16 -0.10 -14.32
C SER A 20 1.86 0.90 -13.39
N PRO A 21 2.60 1.89 -13.92
CA PRO A 21 3.27 2.90 -13.10
C PRO A 21 2.35 3.62 -12.12
N ALA A 22 1.14 4.01 -12.55
CA ALA A 22 0.17 4.65 -11.66
C ALA A 22 -0.31 3.70 -10.54
N GLU A 23 -0.62 2.44 -10.85
CA GLU A 23 -1.04 1.46 -9.84
C GLU A 23 0.07 1.14 -8.84
N TRP A 24 1.31 1.06 -9.34
CA TRP A 24 2.49 0.89 -8.52
C TRP A 24 2.66 2.07 -7.55
N ARG A 25 2.56 3.32 -8.04
CA ARG A 25 2.62 4.53 -7.20
C ARG A 25 1.50 4.57 -6.17
N ARG A 26 0.26 4.28 -6.56
CA ARG A 26 -0.89 4.20 -5.64
C ARG A 26 -0.64 3.17 -4.53
N SER A 27 -0.15 1.99 -4.90
CA SER A 27 0.21 0.95 -3.94
C SER A 27 1.36 1.37 -3.03
N LEU A 28 2.39 2.02 -3.57
CA LEU A 28 3.52 2.52 -2.80
C LEU A 28 3.05 3.57 -1.79
N PHE A 29 2.28 4.55 -2.24
CA PHE A 29 1.68 5.58 -1.41
C PHE A 29 0.93 4.97 -0.22
N GLN A 30 0.01 4.03 -0.47
CA GLN A 30 -0.74 3.37 0.60
C GLN A 30 0.17 2.66 1.61
N GLN A 31 1.22 1.98 1.14
CA GLN A 31 2.17 1.34 2.04
C GLN A 31 2.91 2.34 2.92
N GLN A 32 3.24 3.52 2.38
CA GLN A 32 3.90 4.58 3.14
C GLN A 32 3.00 5.14 4.24
N ILE A 33 1.71 5.34 3.95
CA ILE A 33 0.73 5.71 4.97
C ILE A 33 0.62 4.62 6.05
N LYS A 34 0.55 3.33 5.66
CA LYS A 34 0.49 2.20 6.61
C LYS A 34 1.67 2.19 7.58
N VAL A 35 2.89 2.42 7.10
CA VAL A 35 4.10 2.41 7.94
C VAL A 35 4.31 3.71 8.73
N GLY A 36 3.44 4.71 8.59
CA GLY A 36 3.49 5.93 9.40
C GLY A 36 4.18 7.11 8.73
N ASN A 37 4.40 7.07 7.42
CA ASN A 37 5.04 8.16 6.72
C ASN A 37 4.14 9.41 6.69
N LYS A 38 4.78 10.57 6.85
CA LYS A 38 4.17 11.90 6.91
C LYS A 38 4.34 12.68 5.61
N ASP A 39 5.34 12.34 4.79
CA ASP A 39 5.64 13.06 3.55
C ASP A 39 5.11 12.28 2.35
N ILE A 40 4.08 12.83 1.72
CA ILE A 40 3.37 12.21 0.60
C ILE A 40 3.87 12.66 -0.78
N ASP A 41 4.43 13.85 -0.91
CA ASP A 41 4.76 14.46 -2.19
C ASP A 41 5.84 13.70 -2.94
N GLN A 42 6.81 13.18 -2.18
CA GLN A 42 7.88 12.35 -2.72
C GLN A 42 7.37 11.08 -3.44
N TYR A 43 6.15 10.62 -3.14
CA TYR A 43 5.60 9.40 -3.73
C TYR A 43 4.75 9.64 -4.97
N LEU A 44 4.13 10.82 -5.08
CA LEU A 44 3.32 11.19 -6.25
C LEU A 44 4.18 11.41 -7.49
N LYS A 45 5.37 11.98 -7.31
CA LYS A 45 6.30 12.31 -8.40
C LYS A 45 7.29 11.19 -8.72
N LYS A 46 7.20 10.04 -8.03
CA LYS A 46 8.18 8.97 -8.16
C LYS A 46 8.00 8.21 -9.47
N LYS A 47 9.01 8.27 -10.34
CA LYS A 47 9.09 7.44 -11.55
C LYS A 47 9.26 5.96 -11.18
N SER A 48 8.68 5.07 -11.97
CA SER A 48 8.74 3.63 -11.71
C SER A 48 10.18 3.09 -11.79
N GLY A 49 10.98 3.61 -12.73
CA GLY A 49 12.38 3.28 -12.95
C GLY A 49 12.58 1.83 -13.41
N PHE A 50 11.59 1.26 -14.10
CA PHE A 50 11.62 -0.12 -14.57
C PHE A 50 12.79 -0.37 -15.53
N ARG A 51 13.05 0.52 -16.49
CA ARG A 51 14.18 0.42 -17.42
C ARG A 51 15.50 0.27 -16.69
N LYS A 52 15.79 1.19 -15.76
CA LYS A 52 17.04 1.17 -14.98
C LYS A 52 17.16 -0.11 -14.14
N LYS A 53 16.08 -0.54 -13.48
CA LYS A 53 16.07 -1.74 -12.64
C LYS A 53 16.25 -3.00 -13.47
N PHE A 54 15.41 -3.21 -14.48
CA PHE A 54 15.32 -4.45 -15.24
C PHE A 54 16.44 -4.63 -16.26
N SER A 55 17.03 -3.55 -16.77
CA SER A 55 18.22 -3.65 -17.64
C SER A 55 19.39 -4.34 -16.95
N ARG A 56 19.54 -4.17 -15.62
CA ARG A 56 20.57 -4.87 -14.85
C ARG A 56 20.31 -6.38 -14.80
N TYR A 57 19.07 -6.78 -14.56
CA TYR A 57 18.70 -8.20 -14.50
C TYR A 57 18.80 -8.86 -15.88
N LYS A 58 18.30 -8.20 -16.94
CA LYS A 58 18.41 -8.71 -18.31
C LYS A 58 19.85 -8.95 -18.76
N LYS A 59 20.82 -8.16 -18.27
CA LYS A 59 22.26 -8.37 -18.55
C LYS A 59 22.87 -9.53 -17.77
N LEU A 60 22.36 -9.81 -16.57
CA LEU A 60 22.92 -10.82 -15.67
C LEU A 60 22.34 -12.22 -15.91
N PHE A 61 21.09 -12.30 -16.38
CA PHE A 61 20.41 -13.55 -16.61
C PHE A 61 20.39 -13.86 -18.10
N ARG A 62 20.70 -15.12 -18.45
CA ARG A 62 20.52 -15.64 -19.81
C ARG A 62 19.06 -15.48 -20.25
N GLU A 63 18.86 -15.45 -21.56
CA GLU A 63 17.52 -15.47 -22.15
C GLU A 63 16.68 -16.62 -21.57
N GLY A 64 15.42 -16.34 -21.23
CA GLY A 64 14.50 -17.29 -20.60
C GLY A 64 14.56 -17.37 -19.05
N ARG A 65 15.62 -16.90 -18.39
CA ARG A 65 15.72 -16.95 -16.91
C ARG A 65 15.24 -15.68 -16.20
N PHE A 66 14.85 -14.66 -16.95
CA PHE A 66 14.26 -13.43 -16.42
C PHE A 66 12.90 -13.17 -17.06
N ASN A 67 11.86 -13.58 -16.35
CA ASN A 67 10.48 -13.59 -16.80
C ASN A 67 9.73 -12.38 -16.22
N ILE A 68 9.22 -11.53 -17.08
CA ILE A 68 8.39 -10.39 -16.70
C ILE A 68 6.97 -10.64 -17.19
N LYS A 69 6.00 -10.53 -16.28
CA LYS A 69 4.56 -10.68 -16.58
C LYS A 69 3.80 -9.45 -16.11
N LYS A 70 2.76 -9.06 -16.85
CA LYS A 70 1.80 -8.04 -16.41
C LYS A 70 1.09 -8.52 -15.15
N PHE A 71 0.95 -7.65 -14.15
CA PHE A 71 0.13 -7.92 -12.98
C PHE A 71 -1.34 -7.69 -13.36
N ASP A 72 -2.03 -8.78 -13.67
CA ASP A 72 -3.42 -8.75 -14.09
C ASP A 72 -4.18 -9.89 -13.41
N ARG A 73 -5.00 -9.53 -12.43
CA ARG A 73 -5.69 -10.52 -11.60
C ARG A 73 -6.70 -11.33 -12.38
N ASP A 74 -7.35 -10.76 -13.39
CA ASP A 74 -8.36 -11.50 -14.14
C ASP A 74 -7.74 -12.55 -15.06
N ASN A 75 -6.47 -12.36 -15.42
CA ASN A 75 -5.67 -13.30 -16.21
C ASN A 75 -4.79 -14.25 -15.37
N PHE A 76 -4.88 -14.20 -14.04
CA PHE A 76 -4.15 -15.13 -13.16
C PHE A 76 -4.94 -16.41 -12.90
N THR A 77 -4.24 -17.53 -12.78
CA THR A 77 -4.82 -18.80 -12.32
C THR A 77 -5.62 -18.58 -11.03
N GLY A 78 -6.91 -18.92 -11.04
CA GLY A 78 -7.80 -18.71 -9.89
C GLY A 78 -7.82 -17.27 -9.35
N LYS A 79 -7.59 -16.28 -10.22
CA LYS A 79 -7.50 -14.86 -9.91
C LYS A 79 -6.47 -14.50 -8.82
N CYS A 80 -5.41 -15.31 -8.73
CA CYS A 80 -4.46 -15.26 -7.63
C CYS A 80 -3.02 -15.32 -8.12
N VAL A 81 -2.23 -14.28 -7.86
CA VAL A 81 -0.83 -14.19 -8.28
C VAL A 81 0.03 -15.36 -7.77
N VAL A 82 -0.26 -15.87 -6.56
CA VAL A 82 0.48 -17.02 -6.01
C VAL A 82 0.12 -18.30 -6.76
N ALA A 83 -1.17 -18.48 -7.11
CA ALA A 83 -1.59 -19.63 -7.90
C ALA A 83 -1.01 -19.58 -9.32
N ASP A 84 -0.99 -18.40 -9.92
CA ASP A 84 -0.36 -18.15 -11.22
C ASP A 84 1.13 -18.48 -11.16
N PHE A 85 1.85 -17.97 -10.16
CA PHE A 85 3.26 -18.29 -9.95
C PHE A 85 3.50 -19.79 -9.75
N CYS A 86 2.74 -20.44 -8.87
CA CYS A 86 2.85 -21.88 -8.65
C CYS A 86 2.63 -22.69 -9.93
N SER A 87 1.69 -22.27 -10.77
CA SER A 87 1.44 -22.88 -12.08
C SER A 87 2.60 -22.67 -13.05
N LEU A 88 3.30 -21.53 -13.00
CA LEU A 88 4.45 -21.25 -13.87
C LEU A 88 5.66 -22.13 -13.56
N ILE A 89 5.81 -22.56 -12.30
CA ILE A 89 6.94 -23.38 -11.85
C ILE A 89 6.54 -24.82 -11.50
N ASP A 90 5.33 -25.24 -11.89
CA ASP A 90 4.76 -26.58 -11.68
C ASP A 90 4.85 -27.08 -10.23
N ILE A 91 4.41 -26.25 -9.28
CA ILE A 91 4.30 -26.66 -7.86
C ILE A 91 2.86 -26.57 -7.36
N GLN A 92 2.56 -27.40 -6.36
CA GLN A 92 1.28 -27.33 -5.68
C GLN A 92 1.13 -26.02 -4.90
N LYS A 93 0.00 -25.34 -5.12
CA LYS A 93 -0.34 -24.10 -4.41
C LYS A 93 -0.53 -24.36 -2.89
N PRO A 94 0.15 -23.59 -2.01
CA PRO A 94 -0.09 -23.65 -0.58
C PRO A 94 -1.41 -22.95 -0.19
N LYS A 95 -1.83 -23.12 1.07
CA LYS A 95 -2.93 -22.34 1.65
C LYS A 95 -2.55 -20.85 1.64
N ILE A 96 -3.39 -20.03 0.99
CA ILE A 96 -3.12 -18.60 0.84
C ILE A 96 -3.80 -17.82 1.96
N ILE A 97 -3.02 -16.96 2.61
CA ILE A 97 -3.53 -15.96 3.55
C ILE A 97 -3.51 -14.62 2.81
N ASN A 98 -4.69 -14.07 2.52
CA ASN A 98 -4.81 -12.76 1.91
C ASN A 98 -4.58 -11.68 2.98
N SER A 99 -3.40 -11.05 2.96
CA SER A 99 -3.07 -9.91 3.83
C SER A 99 -2.96 -8.58 3.07
N ASN A 100 -2.95 -8.64 1.73
CA ASN A 100 -2.72 -7.49 0.84
C ASN A 100 -4.03 -6.85 0.39
N GLU A 101 -4.80 -6.34 1.34
CA GLU A 101 -5.97 -5.52 1.04
C GLU A 101 -5.58 -4.04 0.93
N SER A 102 -6.03 -3.42 -0.17
CA SER A 102 -5.96 -1.98 -0.36
C SER A 102 -6.86 -1.30 0.66
N LEU A 103 -6.41 -0.16 1.19
CA LEU A 103 -7.27 0.67 2.02
C LEU A 103 -8.26 1.44 1.14
N SER A 104 -9.45 1.70 1.69
CA SER A 104 -10.34 2.72 1.13
C SER A 104 -9.73 4.11 1.29
N PHE A 105 -10.22 5.05 0.48
CA PHE A 105 -9.73 6.42 0.52
C PHE A 105 -9.98 7.05 1.90
N SER A 106 -11.16 6.86 2.47
CA SER A 106 -11.51 7.33 3.83
C SER A 106 -10.55 6.82 4.91
N ALA A 107 -10.20 5.52 4.87
CA ALA A 107 -9.21 4.96 5.79
C ALA A 107 -7.83 5.61 5.62
N ILE A 108 -7.42 5.87 4.38
CA ILE A 108 -6.16 6.58 4.08
C ILE A 108 -6.19 8.00 4.64
N LYS A 109 -7.31 8.72 4.51
CA LYS A 109 -7.41 10.09 5.01
C LYS A 109 -7.15 10.16 6.51
N LEU A 110 -7.84 9.32 7.29
CA LEU A 110 -7.68 9.29 8.75
C LEU A 110 -6.27 8.85 9.16
N LEU A 111 -5.70 7.83 8.50
CA LEU A 111 -4.34 7.39 8.80
C LEU A 111 -3.29 8.45 8.46
N TYR A 112 -3.49 9.24 7.38
CA TYR A 112 -2.60 10.35 7.06
C TYR A 112 -2.66 11.44 8.14
N ILE A 113 -3.86 11.85 8.55
CA ILE A 113 -4.06 12.83 9.62
C ILE A 113 -3.38 12.34 10.91
N PHE A 114 -3.60 11.08 11.28
CA PHE A 114 -2.94 10.47 12.44
C PHE A 114 -1.42 10.46 12.34
N ASN A 115 -0.87 10.09 11.18
CA ASN A 115 0.58 10.09 11.02
C ASN A 115 1.16 11.50 11.16
N LYS A 116 0.44 12.54 10.73
CA LYS A 116 0.85 13.94 10.90
C LYS A 116 0.77 14.41 12.36
N SER A 117 -0.22 13.95 13.11
CA SER A 117 -0.54 14.46 14.46
C SER A 117 0.33 13.92 15.59
N ILE A 118 0.99 12.77 15.39
CA ILE A 118 1.74 12.10 16.45
C ILE A 118 3.18 11.81 16.07
N GLU A 119 4.09 11.98 17.03
CA GLU A 119 5.46 11.45 16.95
C GLU A 119 5.47 10.06 17.59
N LEU A 120 5.59 9.02 16.77
CA LEU A 120 5.69 7.65 17.28
C LEU A 120 7.14 7.38 17.70
N THR A 121 7.34 7.11 18.99
CA THR A 121 8.63 6.61 19.47
C THR A 121 8.83 5.17 18.98
N LYS A 122 9.97 4.94 18.32
CA LYS A 122 10.33 3.60 17.83
C LYS A 122 10.73 2.72 19.02
N GLY A 123 10.34 1.45 18.99
CA GLY A 123 10.82 0.42 19.92
C GLY A 123 9.86 0.05 21.07
N ASP A 124 8.82 0.83 21.33
CA ASP A 124 7.80 0.46 22.32
C ASP A 124 6.78 -0.53 21.73
N LYS A 125 6.72 -1.73 22.30
CA LYS A 125 5.81 -2.80 21.88
C LYS A 125 4.34 -2.44 22.07
N ALA A 126 3.97 -1.74 23.15
CA ALA A 126 2.60 -1.32 23.41
C ALA A 126 2.14 -0.30 22.37
N ILE A 127 3.00 0.68 22.04
CA ILE A 127 2.74 1.68 20.99
C ILE A 127 2.58 1.00 19.62
N TYR A 128 3.49 0.08 19.27
CA TYR A 128 3.39 -0.68 18.01
C TYR A 128 2.07 -1.47 17.91
N LEU A 129 1.70 -2.19 18.97
CA LEU A 129 0.47 -2.98 18.99
C LEU A 129 -0.78 -2.08 18.97
N ALA A 130 -0.79 -0.98 19.71
CA ALA A 130 -1.88 -0.01 19.68
C ALA A 130 -2.06 0.60 18.29
N ARG A 131 -0.95 0.87 17.58
CA ARG A 131 -1.02 1.38 16.20
C ARG A 131 -1.61 0.34 15.26
N ARG A 132 -1.22 -0.92 15.43
CA ARG A 132 -1.78 -2.03 14.65
C ARG A 132 -3.29 -2.18 14.89
N ASP A 133 -3.73 -2.03 16.14
CA ASP A 133 -5.16 -2.09 16.50
C ASP A 133 -5.92 -0.90 15.91
N LEU A 134 -5.35 0.31 15.97
CA LEU A 134 -5.90 1.51 15.31
C LEU A 134 -6.04 1.31 13.81
N PHE A 135 -4.98 0.82 13.18
CA PHE A 135 -4.98 0.54 11.76
C PHE A 135 -6.08 -0.45 11.36
N ALA A 136 -6.23 -1.55 12.12
CA ALA A 136 -7.28 -2.54 11.87
C ALA A 136 -8.68 -1.93 12.06
N ALA A 137 -8.90 -1.17 13.13
CA ALA A 137 -10.18 -0.53 13.41
C ALA A 137 -10.59 0.46 12.30
N ILE A 138 -9.66 1.30 11.82
CA ILE A 138 -9.93 2.25 10.72
C ILE A 138 -10.15 1.51 9.40
N ARG A 139 -9.36 0.48 9.10
CA ARG A 139 -9.54 -0.34 7.89
C ARG A 139 -10.95 -0.95 7.87
N ASP A 140 -11.34 -1.57 8.98
CA ASP A 140 -12.61 -2.30 9.07
C ASP A 140 -13.80 -1.33 9.04
N LEU A 141 -13.66 -0.16 9.67
CA LEU A 141 -14.68 0.89 9.66
C LEU A 141 -15.04 1.35 8.24
N PHE A 142 -14.06 1.43 7.34
CA PHE A 142 -14.25 1.93 5.98
C PHE A 142 -14.02 0.86 4.91
N ALA A 143 -14.23 -0.43 5.23
CA ALA A 143 -13.94 -1.53 4.31
C ALA A 143 -14.75 -1.47 3.01
N SER A 144 -15.98 -0.93 3.06
CA SER A 144 -16.89 -0.78 1.93
C SER A 144 -16.72 0.53 1.15
N HIS A 145 -15.88 1.46 1.63
CA HIS A 145 -15.70 2.75 0.98
C HIS A 145 -14.83 2.64 -0.28
N ASP A 146 -15.01 3.61 -1.17
CA ASP A 146 -14.28 3.68 -2.43
C ASP A 146 -12.77 3.73 -2.24
N LYS A 147 -12.06 3.14 -3.20
CA LYS A 147 -10.61 3.24 -3.28
C LYS A 147 -10.21 4.63 -3.77
N MET A 148 -8.97 5.00 -3.49
CA MET A 148 -8.40 6.23 -4.03
C MET A 148 -8.36 6.18 -5.57
N ASP A 149 -8.74 7.31 -6.17
CA ASP A 149 -8.66 7.51 -7.61
C ASP A 149 -7.22 7.27 -8.09
N ILE A 150 -7.09 6.57 -9.20
CA ILE A 150 -5.81 6.30 -9.84
C ILE A 150 -5.22 7.56 -10.49
N ASN A 151 -6.05 8.56 -10.83
CA ASN A 151 -5.62 9.76 -11.54
C ASN A 151 -4.62 10.62 -10.74
N TYR A 152 -4.68 10.61 -9.40
CA TYR A 152 -3.65 11.24 -8.54
C TYR A 152 -2.23 10.69 -8.79
N PHE A 153 -2.12 9.51 -9.38
CA PHE A 153 -0.86 8.80 -9.59
C PHE A 153 -0.47 8.68 -11.07
N LYS A 154 -1.22 9.27 -12.00
CA LYS A 154 -0.80 9.32 -13.40
C LYS A 154 0.37 10.29 -13.55
N ASN A 155 1.44 9.84 -14.17
CA ASN A 155 2.65 10.62 -14.45
C ASN A 155 3.22 10.14 -15.79
N ASP A 156 4.14 10.91 -16.36
CA ASP A 156 4.82 10.54 -17.59
C ASP A 156 5.83 9.40 -17.33
N ASP A 157 5.43 8.15 -17.52
CA ASP A 157 6.34 6.99 -17.48
C ASP A 157 6.54 6.39 -18.89
N SER A 158 6.41 7.22 -19.93
CA SER A 158 6.51 6.80 -21.33
C SER A 158 7.77 5.98 -21.63
N ASP A 159 8.93 6.41 -21.13
CA ASP A 159 10.20 5.67 -21.26
C ASP A 159 10.15 4.26 -20.68
N ASP A 160 9.57 4.10 -19.48
CA ASP A 160 9.46 2.81 -18.81
C ASP A 160 8.41 1.92 -19.48
N LEU A 161 7.30 2.50 -19.94
CA LEU A 161 6.24 1.80 -20.67
C LEU A 161 6.74 1.30 -22.03
N ASN A 162 7.42 2.14 -22.80
CA ASN A 162 8.04 1.78 -24.08
C ASN A 162 9.09 0.69 -23.89
N PHE A 163 9.90 0.79 -22.83
CA PHE A 163 10.85 -0.25 -22.49
C PHE A 163 10.17 -1.60 -22.18
N LEU A 164 9.11 -1.61 -21.36
CA LEU A 164 8.38 -2.85 -21.06
C LEU A 164 7.74 -3.48 -22.30
N LYS A 165 7.12 -2.66 -23.15
CA LYS A 165 6.52 -3.10 -24.41
C LYS A 165 7.56 -3.70 -25.35
N ASN A 166 8.62 -2.95 -25.64
CA ASN A 166 9.59 -3.34 -26.68
C ASN A 166 10.52 -4.48 -26.23
N ILE A 167 10.80 -4.59 -24.93
CA ILE A 167 11.80 -5.53 -24.41
C ILE A 167 11.17 -6.78 -23.82
N PHE A 168 9.93 -6.68 -23.31
CA PHE A 168 9.25 -7.77 -22.60
C PHE A 168 7.82 -8.02 -23.09
N SER A 169 7.35 -7.32 -24.12
CA SER A 169 5.98 -7.46 -24.65
C SER A 169 4.89 -7.24 -23.58
N VAL A 170 5.17 -6.39 -22.59
CA VAL A 170 4.22 -6.02 -21.53
C VAL A 170 3.63 -4.64 -21.81
N GLU A 171 2.32 -4.58 -22.00
CA GLU A 171 1.60 -3.35 -22.37
C GLU A 171 0.53 -2.94 -21.33
N PHE A 172 0.43 -1.63 -21.10
CA PHE A 172 -0.57 -0.99 -20.24
C PHE A 172 -1.31 0.09 -21.05
N ASN A 173 -2.51 -0.24 -21.51
CA ASN A 173 -3.28 0.62 -22.41
C ASN A 173 -3.93 1.82 -21.69
N ASP A 174 -4.11 1.73 -20.37
CA ASP A 174 -4.82 2.74 -19.56
C ASP A 174 -3.91 3.86 -19.04
N GLU A 175 -2.62 3.84 -19.40
CA GLU A 175 -1.57 4.73 -18.89
C GLU A 175 -1.28 5.93 -19.81
N VAL A 176 -2.26 6.36 -20.61
CA VAL A 176 -2.13 7.62 -21.35
C VAL A 176 -2.03 8.75 -20.34
N TYR A 177 -0.80 9.24 -20.14
CA TYR A 177 -0.55 10.44 -19.38
C TYR A 177 -0.94 11.64 -20.22
N ASP A 178 -2.10 12.18 -19.93
CA ASP A 178 -2.52 13.48 -20.45
C ASP A 178 -2.22 14.54 -19.38
N LYS A 179 -1.39 15.53 -19.73
CA LYS A 179 -1.08 16.67 -18.85
C LYS A 179 -2.32 17.47 -18.47
N ASN A 180 -3.41 17.34 -19.24
CA ASN A 180 -4.70 17.97 -18.97
C ASN A 180 -5.62 17.13 -18.08
N VAL A 181 -5.27 15.86 -17.80
CA VAL A 181 -6.01 15.07 -16.81
C VAL A 181 -5.75 15.69 -15.44
N TYR A 182 -6.83 16.16 -14.82
CA TYR A 182 -6.83 16.72 -13.48
C TYR A 182 -6.19 15.72 -12.50
N GLN A 183 -5.00 16.06 -12.01
CA GLN A 183 -4.29 15.26 -11.01
C GLN A 183 -4.85 15.43 -9.60
N GLY A 184 -5.87 16.27 -9.41
CA GLY A 184 -6.38 16.60 -8.08
C GLY A 184 -5.35 17.30 -7.20
N ASP A 185 -5.82 17.84 -6.09
CA ASP A 185 -4.96 18.18 -4.97
C ASP A 185 -5.15 17.08 -3.92
N LEU A 186 -4.36 16.02 -4.03
CA LEU A 186 -4.49 14.85 -3.16
C LEU A 186 -4.40 15.25 -1.68
N GLU A 187 -3.53 16.20 -1.33
CA GLU A 187 -3.39 16.62 0.06
C GLU A 187 -4.65 17.35 0.54
N LYS A 188 -5.20 18.26 -0.27
CA LYS A 188 -6.47 18.91 0.02
C LYS A 188 -7.61 17.90 0.17
N ASP A 189 -7.69 16.93 -0.73
CA ASP A 189 -8.76 15.91 -0.72
C ASP A 189 -8.63 14.95 0.47
N ILE A 190 -7.39 14.66 0.89
CA ILE A 190 -7.11 13.89 2.10
C ILE A 190 -7.49 14.67 3.36
N LYS A 191 -7.22 15.98 3.42
CA LYS A 191 -7.59 16.83 4.56
C LYS A 191 -9.10 17.09 4.63
N ASN A 192 -9.81 16.95 3.52
CA ASN A 192 -11.25 17.09 3.46
C ASN A 192 -11.97 15.83 3.95
N ILE A 193 -12.22 15.75 5.25
CA ILE A 193 -13.02 14.69 5.89
C ILE A 193 -14.50 15.09 5.86
N SER A 194 -15.33 14.25 5.24
CA SER A 194 -16.77 14.44 5.16
C SER A 194 -17.46 14.26 6.51
N LYS A 195 -18.66 14.84 6.65
CA LYS A 195 -19.51 14.65 7.84
C LYS A 195 -19.82 13.18 8.11
N ASN A 196 -20.02 12.37 7.07
CA ASN A 196 -20.27 10.93 7.21
C ASN A 196 -19.07 10.20 7.81
N GLU A 197 -17.85 10.48 7.31
CA GLU A 197 -16.62 9.91 7.86
C GLU A 197 -16.42 10.31 9.34
N ILE A 198 -16.76 11.55 9.72
CA ILE A 198 -16.72 12.01 11.11
C ILE A 198 -17.74 11.25 11.98
N ASN A 199 -18.97 11.03 11.48
CA ASN A 199 -19.99 10.28 12.21
C ASN A 199 -19.57 8.83 12.46
N MET A 200 -19.04 8.16 11.43
CA MET A 200 -18.52 6.79 11.57
C MET A 200 -17.37 6.72 12.59
N LEU A 201 -16.50 7.74 12.63
CA LEU A 201 -15.46 7.84 13.65
C LEU A 201 -16.06 8.06 15.05
N ASN A 202 -17.12 8.85 15.19
CA ASN A 202 -17.84 9.01 16.47
C ASN A 202 -18.43 7.68 16.95
N ASP A 203 -19.04 6.90 16.06
CA ASP A 203 -19.58 5.58 16.40
C ASP A 203 -18.46 4.64 16.88
N LEU A 204 -17.28 4.72 16.27
CA LEU A 204 -16.11 3.95 16.71
C LEU A 204 -15.59 4.40 18.08
N LEU A 205 -15.61 5.70 18.37
CA LEU A 205 -15.26 6.23 19.70
C LEU A 205 -16.24 5.74 20.77
N ASP A 206 -17.54 5.78 20.47
CA ASP A 206 -18.58 5.30 21.37
C ASP A 206 -18.42 3.82 21.70
N LYS A 207 -18.14 2.99 20.68
CA LYS A 207 -17.83 1.56 20.85
C LYS A 207 -16.61 1.30 21.73
N ASN A 208 -15.74 2.29 21.90
CA ASN A 208 -14.54 2.23 22.75
C ASN A 208 -14.69 3.03 24.05
N GLU A 209 -15.91 3.47 24.37
CA GLU A 209 -16.25 4.22 25.58
C GLU A 209 -15.47 5.55 25.70
N ILE A 210 -15.28 6.25 24.58
CA ILE A 210 -14.58 7.53 24.52
C ILE A 210 -15.60 8.65 24.27
N ASN A 211 -15.87 9.47 25.29
CA ASN A 211 -16.86 10.54 25.18
C ASN A 211 -16.24 11.83 24.60
N LEU A 212 -16.30 12.00 23.27
CA LEU A 212 -15.74 13.15 22.55
C LEU A 212 -16.70 13.74 21.50
N LYS A 213 -18.01 13.67 21.75
CA LYS A 213 -19.05 13.98 20.75
C LYS A 213 -19.13 15.46 20.37
N MET A 214 -18.71 16.36 21.24
CA MET A 214 -18.84 17.80 21.05
C MET A 214 -17.45 18.47 20.91
N SER A 215 -17.15 18.96 19.71
CA SER A 215 -16.02 19.84 19.38
C SER A 215 -14.58 19.30 19.46
N LEU A 216 -14.27 18.22 18.73
CA LEU A 216 -12.88 17.86 18.46
C LEU A 216 -12.65 17.60 16.97
N THR A 217 -11.52 18.07 16.46
CA THR A 217 -11.06 17.83 15.09
C THR A 217 -10.92 16.31 14.83
N PRO A 218 -10.97 15.85 13.57
CA PRO A 218 -10.71 14.44 13.24
C PRO A 218 -9.40 13.91 13.83
N GLU A 219 -8.37 14.75 13.86
CA GLU A 219 -7.08 14.50 14.51
C GLU A 219 -7.24 14.12 16.00
N ASN A 220 -7.89 14.98 16.78
CA ASN A 220 -8.06 14.76 18.22
C ASN A 220 -8.87 13.48 18.50
N LYS A 221 -9.87 13.20 17.66
CA LYS A 221 -10.68 11.98 17.74
C LYS A 221 -9.82 10.73 17.52
N ILE A 222 -9.00 10.71 16.48
CA ILE A 222 -8.14 9.54 16.19
C ILE A 222 -7.06 9.38 17.27
N ASN A 223 -6.46 10.48 17.73
CA ASN A 223 -5.46 10.45 18.80
C ASN A 223 -6.04 9.88 20.11
N ALA A 224 -7.28 10.24 20.46
CA ALA A 224 -7.95 9.69 21.63
C ALA A 224 -8.19 8.18 21.51
N LEU A 225 -8.62 7.72 20.34
CA LEU A 225 -8.78 6.29 20.07
C LEU A 225 -7.45 5.53 20.19
N PHE A 226 -6.37 6.10 19.66
CA PHE A 226 -5.03 5.54 19.78
C PHE A 226 -4.58 5.43 21.24
N ASN A 227 -4.77 6.48 22.03
CA ASN A 227 -4.43 6.47 23.46
C ASN A 227 -5.21 5.42 24.24
N LYS A 228 -6.52 5.26 23.96
CA LYS A 228 -7.32 4.17 24.54
C LYS A 228 -6.74 2.80 24.20
N PHE A 229 -6.25 2.58 22.97
CA PHE A 229 -5.58 1.33 22.62
C PHE A 229 -4.25 1.13 23.35
N ILE A 230 -3.46 2.19 23.58
CA ILE A 230 -2.26 2.11 24.43
C ILE A 230 -2.64 1.68 25.86
N GLU A 231 -3.62 2.34 26.47
CA GLU A 231 -4.09 2.03 27.83
C GLU A 231 -4.54 0.57 27.95
N ASN A 232 -5.31 0.08 26.97
CA ASN A 232 -5.77 -1.30 26.92
C ASN A 232 -4.60 -2.29 26.83
N ARG A 233 -3.55 -1.98 26.06
CA ARG A 233 -2.35 -2.81 25.96
C ARG A 233 -1.53 -2.81 27.25
N GLN A 234 -1.40 -1.66 27.90
CA GLN A 234 -0.69 -1.55 29.18
C GLN A 234 -1.41 -2.31 30.30
N LYS A 235 -2.74 -2.21 30.39
CA LYS A 235 -3.55 -2.97 31.36
C LYS A 235 -3.37 -4.48 31.21
N ARG A 236 -3.39 -4.99 29.97
CA ARG A 236 -3.18 -6.42 29.67
C ARG A 236 -1.79 -6.93 30.05
N ASN A 237 -0.75 -6.10 29.91
CA ASN A 237 0.60 -6.49 30.32
C ASN A 237 0.74 -6.55 31.85
N LYS A 238 0.02 -5.69 32.59
CA LYS A 238 0.03 -5.68 34.06
C LYS A 238 -0.75 -6.86 34.68
N SER A 239 -1.77 -7.39 34.00
CA SER A 239 -2.55 -8.54 34.48
C SER A 239 -1.87 -9.91 34.25
N LEU A 240 -0.69 -9.93 33.63
CA LEU A 240 0.08 -11.15 33.32
C LEU A 240 1.32 -11.30 34.23
N ILE A 241 1.46 -10.42 35.22
CA ILE A 241 2.52 -10.40 36.24
C ILE A 241 1.82 -10.60 37.58
#